data_AF-A0A3A0EFG3-F1
#
_entry.id   AF-A0A3A0EFG3-F1
#
_cell.length_a   1.000
_cell.length_b   1.000
_cell.length_c   1.000
_cell.angle_alpha   90.00
_cell.angle_beta   90.00
_cell.angle_gamma   90.00
#
_symmetry.space_group_name_H-M   'P 1'
#
loop_
_entity.id
_entity.type
_entity.pdbx_description
1 polymer ?
#
loop_
_entity_poly.entity_id
_entity_poly.type
_entity_poly.pdbx_seq_one_letter_code
_entity_poly.pdbx_strand_id
1 'polypeptide(L)'
;MGEKTGNVLRPTDDEAIRLARTLLRTARHGAIAVLEPGTGAPLASRVAVATDHDGAPLILVSGLAAHTGGIEADPRCSLLLGEPGKGDAMAHARVTIACLAEKIARDDPRHGRLEWRFLSHNPKSKLYAGLGDFAFYRLEPQRASLNGGFGKAFALTRQDLLTAGDRLDAIAAAERGAIEHMNGDHADAIANYASHFGKARGDEGWVMTGIDADGFDLAAGDRVLRIFFEKPLADAPDMHKTLVAMAIEARQARATIGPG
;
A
#
# COMPACT_ATOMS: atom_id res chain seq x y z
N MET A 1 46.94 0.18 5.55
CA MET A 1 46.12 -0.50 4.51
C MET A 1 44.68 -0.12 4.80
N GLY A 2 44.15 0.90 4.11
CA GLY A 2 42.81 1.40 4.39
C GLY A 2 41.78 0.38 3.94
N GLU A 3 41.01 -0.16 4.87
CA GLU A 3 39.83 -0.96 4.55
C GLU A 3 38.87 -0.08 3.74
N LYS A 4 38.74 -0.37 2.45
CA LYS A 4 37.56 0.05 1.69
C LYS A 4 36.38 -0.71 2.28
N THR A 5 35.67 -0.10 3.22
CA THR A 5 34.33 -0.51 3.60
C THR A 5 33.46 -0.45 2.36
N GLY A 6 33.37 -1.59 1.65
CA GLY A 6 32.55 -1.73 0.47
C GLY A 6 31.12 -1.34 0.84
N ASN A 7 30.53 -0.43 0.06
CA ASN A 7 29.16 -0.01 0.28
C ASN A 7 28.25 -1.24 0.20
N VAL A 8 27.70 -1.67 1.34
CA VAL A 8 26.84 -2.86 1.44
C VAL A 8 25.49 -2.61 0.75
N LEU A 9 25.13 -1.34 0.54
CA LEU A 9 23.93 -0.94 -0.17
C LEU A 9 24.13 -1.06 -1.68
N ARG A 10 23.15 -1.69 -2.32
CA ARG A 10 23.02 -1.67 -3.78
C ARG A 10 22.47 -0.32 -4.23
N PRO A 11 22.82 0.15 -5.44
CA PRO A 11 22.12 1.25 -6.07
C PRO A 11 20.62 0.93 -6.17
N THR A 12 19.78 1.92 -5.88
CA THR A 12 18.32 1.81 -6.02
C THR A 12 17.95 1.82 -7.49
N ASP A 13 17.25 0.78 -7.93
CA ASP A 13 16.75 0.59 -9.30
C ASP A 13 15.22 0.45 -9.32
N ASP A 14 14.65 0.41 -10.54
CA ASP A 14 13.20 0.34 -10.73
C ASP A 14 12.58 -0.93 -10.14
N GLU A 15 13.33 -2.04 -10.07
CA GLU A 15 12.87 -3.28 -9.45
C GLU A 15 12.76 -3.14 -7.93
N ALA A 16 13.77 -2.53 -7.28
CA ALA A 16 13.75 -2.22 -5.86
C ALA A 16 12.61 -1.26 -5.51
N ILE A 17 12.43 -0.21 -6.31
CA ILE A 17 11.32 0.74 -6.17
C ILE A 17 9.98 0.00 -6.28
N ARG A 18 9.79 -0.80 -7.33
CA ARG A 18 8.56 -1.57 -7.54
C ARG A 18 8.29 -2.54 -6.40
N LEU A 19 9.31 -3.21 -5.86
CA LEU A 19 9.18 -4.11 -4.72
C LEU A 19 8.74 -3.36 -3.46
N ALA A 20 9.39 -2.24 -3.13
CA ALA A 20 9.02 -1.43 -1.96
C ALA A 20 7.58 -0.90 -2.06
N ARG A 21 7.19 -0.42 -3.23
CA ARG A 21 5.83 0.08 -3.49
C ARG A 21 4.82 -1.07 -3.44
N THR A 22 5.16 -2.26 -3.91
CA THR A 22 4.31 -3.46 -3.77
C THR A 22 4.08 -3.81 -2.30
N LEU A 23 5.14 -3.85 -1.48
CA LEU A 23 5.03 -4.12 -0.04
C LEU A 23 4.14 -3.07 0.65
N LEU A 24 4.30 -1.80 0.27
CA LEU A 24 3.52 -0.69 0.81
C LEU A 24 2.04 -0.75 0.42
N ARG A 25 1.75 -1.00 -0.87
CA ARG A 25 0.37 -1.04 -1.40
C ARG A 25 -0.42 -2.28 -0.95
N THR A 26 0.25 -3.42 -0.78
CA THR A 26 -0.41 -4.67 -0.40
C THR A 26 -0.54 -4.87 1.12
N ALA A 27 0.20 -4.10 1.94
CA ALA A 27 0.15 -4.24 3.39
C ALA A 27 -1.23 -3.94 3.95
N ARG A 28 -1.78 -4.88 4.73
CA ARG A 28 -2.99 -4.69 5.56
C ARG A 28 -2.65 -4.31 7.00
N HIS A 29 -1.42 -4.60 7.42
CA HIS A 29 -0.90 -4.26 8.73
C HIS A 29 0.62 -4.10 8.67
N GLY A 30 1.18 -3.50 9.72
CA GLY A 30 2.61 -3.34 9.91
C GLY A 30 2.96 -3.21 11.38
N ALA A 31 4.27 -3.17 11.66
CA ALA A 31 4.77 -2.79 12.97
C ALA A 31 5.15 -1.30 12.93
N ILE A 32 4.52 -0.49 13.78
CA ILE A 32 4.89 0.90 14.00
C ILE A 32 5.78 1.01 15.22
N ALA A 33 6.85 1.79 15.12
CA ALA A 33 7.70 2.18 16.23
C ALA A 33 7.58 3.69 16.47
N VAL A 34 7.38 4.07 17.72
CA VAL A 34 7.19 5.45 18.19
C VAL A 34 8.10 5.72 19.38
N LEU A 35 8.19 6.98 19.82
CA LEU A 35 8.89 7.34 21.05
C LEU A 35 7.88 7.44 22.20
N GLU A 36 8.15 6.75 23.31
CA GLU A 36 7.33 6.83 24.51
C GLU A 36 7.48 8.22 25.16
N PRO A 37 6.38 8.93 25.47
CA PRO A 37 6.45 10.23 26.11
C PRO A 37 7.17 10.18 27.46
N GLY A 38 8.02 11.19 27.72
CA GLY A 38 8.76 11.31 28.98
C GLY A 38 10.05 10.48 29.04
N THR A 39 10.01 9.21 28.66
CA THR A 39 11.21 8.32 28.69
C THR A 39 12.02 8.38 27.41
N GLY A 40 11.37 8.63 26.26
CA GLY A 40 11.98 8.56 24.93
C GLY A 40 12.33 7.13 24.49
N ALA A 41 11.87 6.10 25.21
CA ALA A 41 12.10 4.71 24.84
C ALA A 41 11.36 4.36 23.54
N PRO A 42 11.96 3.55 22.64
CA PRO A 42 11.26 3.10 21.44
C PRO A 42 10.18 2.09 21.83
N LEU A 43 8.93 2.36 21.44
CA LEU A 43 7.80 1.47 21.61
C LEU A 43 7.37 0.93 20.25
N ALA A 44 7.35 -0.39 20.09
CA ALA A 44 6.84 -1.06 18.89
C ALA A 44 5.46 -1.69 19.13
N SER A 45 4.55 -1.53 18.19
CA SER A 45 3.21 -2.15 18.22
C SER A 45 2.67 -2.41 16.82
N ARG A 46 1.58 -3.18 16.71
CA ARG A 46 0.95 -3.48 15.43
C ARG A 46 -0.17 -2.50 15.11
N VAL A 47 -0.24 -2.07 13.84
CA VAL A 47 -1.30 -1.19 13.31
C VAL A 47 -1.85 -1.76 12.01
N ALA A 48 -3.14 -1.51 11.76
CA ALA A 48 -3.73 -1.72 10.45
C ALA A 48 -3.25 -0.63 9.48
N VAL A 49 -2.98 -0.99 8.24
CA VAL A 49 -2.36 -0.14 7.23
C VAL A 49 -3.19 -0.18 5.94
N ALA A 50 -3.33 0.98 5.31
CA ALA A 50 -3.68 1.15 3.90
C ALA A 50 -2.78 2.24 3.31
N THR A 51 -3.07 2.73 2.11
CA THR A 51 -2.34 3.85 1.51
C THR A 51 -3.28 4.91 0.96
N ASP A 52 -2.86 6.16 0.99
CA ASP A 52 -3.46 7.25 0.21
C ASP A 52 -3.06 7.11 -1.28
N HIS A 53 -3.61 7.94 -2.15
CA HIS A 53 -3.44 7.86 -3.61
C HIS A 53 -1.99 8.03 -4.05
N ASP A 54 -1.24 8.91 -3.38
CA ASP A 54 0.20 9.09 -3.61
C ASP A 54 1.04 7.91 -3.08
N GLY A 55 0.49 7.05 -2.23
CA GLY A 55 1.22 5.94 -1.61
C GLY A 55 1.60 6.15 -0.16
N ALA A 56 1.33 7.31 0.43
CA ALA A 56 1.64 7.50 1.84
C ALA A 56 0.82 6.50 2.69
N PRO A 57 1.46 5.80 3.65
CA PRO A 57 0.75 4.90 4.55
C PRO A 57 -0.34 5.64 5.35
N LEU A 58 -1.49 5.02 5.46
CA LEU A 58 -2.59 5.42 6.33
C LEU A 58 -2.73 4.39 7.44
N ILE A 59 -2.88 4.86 8.68
CA ILE A 59 -3.21 4.01 9.82
C ILE A 59 -4.48 4.52 10.48
N LEU A 60 -5.21 3.61 11.13
CA LEU A 60 -6.39 3.90 11.94
C LEU A 60 -6.15 3.37 13.35
N VAL A 61 -6.09 4.27 14.33
CA VAL A 61 -5.64 3.94 15.69
C VAL A 61 -6.60 4.51 16.74
N SER A 62 -6.76 3.79 17.85
CA SER A 62 -7.52 4.25 19.02
C SER A 62 -6.70 5.25 19.83
N GLY A 63 -7.36 6.27 20.38
CA GLY A 63 -6.79 7.21 21.35
C GLY A 63 -6.26 6.55 22.63
N LEU A 64 -6.71 5.32 22.94
CA LEU A 64 -6.28 4.56 24.10
C LEU A 64 -5.00 3.73 23.85
N ALA A 65 -4.57 3.61 22.59
CA ALA A 65 -3.39 2.81 22.26
C ALA A 65 -2.09 3.54 22.66
N ALA A 66 -1.13 2.80 23.20
CA ALA A 66 0.15 3.35 23.63
C ALA A 66 0.92 4.04 22.50
N HIS A 67 0.80 3.55 21.25
CA HIS A 67 1.41 4.23 20.10
C HIS A 67 0.79 5.58 19.77
N THR A 68 -0.48 5.81 20.13
CA THR A 68 -1.16 7.08 19.86
C THR A 68 -0.60 8.18 20.74
N GLY A 69 -0.42 7.91 22.04
CA GLY A 69 0.24 8.86 22.94
C GLY A 69 1.67 9.21 22.50
N GLY A 70 2.41 8.23 21.97
CA GLY A 70 3.74 8.46 21.39
C GLY A 70 3.72 9.37 20.17
N ILE A 71 2.84 9.10 19.20
CA ILE A 71 2.70 9.90 17.97
C ILE A 71 2.21 11.33 18.26
N GLU A 72 1.28 11.49 19.20
CA GLU A 72 0.76 12.81 19.56
C GLU A 72 1.81 13.67 20.28
N ALA A 73 2.73 13.05 21.03
CA ALA A 73 3.83 13.74 21.68
C ALA A 73 5.01 14.04 20.73
N ASP A 74 5.32 13.11 19.81
CA ASP A 74 6.35 13.26 18.79
C ASP A 74 5.91 12.57 17.48
N PRO A 75 5.75 13.33 16.37
CA PRO A 75 5.23 12.75 15.14
C PRO A 75 6.23 11.80 14.45
N ARG A 76 7.50 11.74 14.88
CA ARG A 76 8.49 10.85 14.28
C ARG A 76 8.17 9.41 14.62
N CYS A 77 7.99 8.60 13.58
CA CYS A 77 7.72 7.18 13.70
C CYS A 77 8.43 6.38 12.62
N SER A 78 8.47 5.06 12.78
CA SER A 78 8.97 4.13 11.78
C SER A 78 7.92 3.05 11.53
N LEU A 79 7.68 2.71 10.27
CA LEU A 79 6.75 1.66 9.86
C LEU A 79 7.51 0.54 9.16
N LEU A 80 7.46 -0.67 9.72
CA LEU A 80 7.97 -1.89 9.11
C LEU A 80 6.84 -2.65 8.42
N LEU A 81 7.01 -2.92 7.12
CA LEU A 81 6.10 -3.69 6.28
C LEU A 81 6.85 -4.84 5.60
N GLY A 82 6.11 -5.91 5.29
CA GLY A 82 6.64 -7.15 4.74
C GLY A 82 6.67 -8.23 5.81
N GLU A 83 5.75 -9.19 5.68
CA GLU A 83 5.62 -10.30 6.60
C GLU A 83 6.43 -11.50 6.11
N PRO A 84 7.06 -12.26 7.00
CA PRO A 84 7.75 -13.47 6.62
C PRO A 84 6.74 -14.56 6.23
N GLY A 85 7.04 -15.26 5.13
CA GLY A 85 6.37 -16.52 4.79
C GLY A 85 7.05 -17.73 5.41
N LYS A 86 6.78 -18.92 4.85
CA LYS A 86 7.48 -20.16 5.23
C LYS A 86 8.99 -20.06 4.98
N GLY A 87 9.80 -20.66 5.85
CA GLY A 87 11.25 -20.71 5.72
C GLY A 87 11.96 -19.67 6.59
N ASP A 88 13.18 -19.28 6.20
CA ASP A 88 13.94 -18.26 6.92
C ASP A 88 13.29 -16.87 6.77
N ALA A 89 12.90 -16.28 7.91
CA ALA A 89 12.31 -14.94 7.96
C ALA A 89 13.21 -13.87 7.28
N MET A 90 14.53 -14.02 7.36
CA MET A 90 15.50 -13.07 6.81
C MET A 90 15.62 -13.14 5.27
N ALA A 91 15.01 -14.15 4.63
CA ALA A 91 14.94 -14.26 3.19
C ALA A 91 13.78 -13.44 2.57
N HIS A 92 12.76 -13.08 3.35
CA HIS A 92 11.55 -12.42 2.86
C HIS A 92 11.72 -10.91 2.73
N ALA A 93 11.15 -10.31 1.68
CA ALA A 93 11.29 -8.88 1.46
C ALA A 93 10.56 -8.06 2.54
N ARG A 94 11.18 -6.96 2.97
CA ARG A 94 10.64 -6.02 3.96
C ARG A 94 11.14 -4.61 3.72
N VAL A 95 10.31 -3.63 4.02
CA VAL A 95 10.63 -2.21 3.94
C VAL A 95 10.37 -1.54 5.29
N THR A 96 11.38 -0.81 5.78
CA THR A 96 11.26 0.04 6.98
C THR A 96 11.24 1.49 6.54
N ILE A 97 10.15 2.19 6.83
CA ILE A 97 9.90 3.55 6.37
C ILE A 97 9.97 4.49 7.58
N ALA A 98 10.87 5.47 7.55
CA ALA A 98 10.87 6.54 8.53
C ALA A 98 9.83 7.59 8.10
N CYS A 99 8.92 7.94 9.00
CA CYS A 99 7.77 8.80 8.70
C CYS A 99 7.61 9.93 9.71
N LEU A 100 6.84 10.95 9.31
CA LEU A 100 6.19 11.89 10.21
C LEU A 100 4.68 11.62 10.18
N ALA A 101 4.07 11.41 11.33
CA ALA A 101 2.64 11.16 11.43
C ALA A 101 1.86 12.49 11.42
N GLU A 102 0.89 12.58 10.52
CA GLU A 102 -0.08 13.68 10.41
C GLU A 102 -1.46 13.15 10.81
N LYS A 103 -2.04 13.71 11.87
CA LYS A 103 -3.41 13.38 12.28
C LYS A 103 -4.40 13.98 11.30
N ILE A 104 -5.33 13.17 10.80
CA ILE A 104 -6.41 13.62 9.91
C ILE A 104 -7.64 13.92 10.76
N ALA A 105 -8.02 15.20 10.81
CA ALA A 105 -9.21 15.63 11.53
C ALA A 105 -10.49 15.15 10.81
N ARG A 106 -11.60 15.01 11.56
CA ARG A 106 -12.88 14.54 10.98
C ARG A 106 -13.49 15.52 9.97
N ASP A 107 -13.19 16.81 10.12
CA ASP A 107 -13.59 17.90 9.23
C ASP A 107 -12.56 18.18 8.13
N ASP A 108 -11.45 17.44 8.08
CA ASP A 108 -10.49 17.54 6.98
C ASP A 108 -11.17 17.14 5.66
N PRO A 109 -11.07 17.96 4.59
CA PRO A 109 -11.67 17.64 3.29
C PRO A 109 -11.24 16.29 2.71
N ARG A 110 -10.08 15.78 3.15
CA ARG A 110 -9.53 14.48 2.74
C ARG A 110 -10.18 13.31 3.49
N HIS A 111 -10.73 13.53 4.69
CA HIS A 111 -11.15 12.46 5.60
C HIS A 111 -12.05 11.42 4.92
N GLY A 112 -13.13 11.86 4.25
CA GLY A 112 -14.10 10.95 3.65
C GLY A 112 -13.50 9.99 2.61
N ARG A 113 -12.57 10.48 1.77
CA ARG A 113 -11.91 9.62 0.77
C ARG A 113 -10.89 8.67 1.42
N LEU A 114 -10.17 9.13 2.44
CA LEU A 114 -9.17 8.33 3.15
C LEU A 114 -9.85 7.20 3.94
N GLU A 115 -10.95 7.52 4.62
CA GLU A 115 -11.78 6.55 5.32
C GLU A 115 -12.31 5.50 4.35
N TRP A 116 -12.94 5.91 3.25
CA TRP A 116 -13.47 4.97 2.27
C TRP A 116 -12.38 4.03 1.74
N ARG A 117 -11.23 4.57 1.34
CA ARG A 117 -10.12 3.78 0.80
C ARG A 117 -9.54 2.82 1.85
N PHE A 118 -9.37 3.29 3.08
CA PHE A 118 -8.91 2.45 4.19
C PHE A 118 -9.88 1.31 4.48
N LEU A 119 -11.19 1.56 4.47
CA LEU A 119 -12.23 0.56 4.74
C LEU A 119 -12.48 -0.39 3.56
N SER A 120 -12.28 0.09 2.32
CA SER A 120 -12.30 -0.75 1.12
C SER A 120 -11.15 -1.76 1.17
N HIS A 121 -9.95 -1.29 1.53
CA HIS A 121 -8.79 -2.15 1.76
C HIS A 121 -9.01 -3.04 2.97
N ASN A 122 -9.36 -2.51 4.15
CA ASN A 122 -9.52 -3.23 5.43
C ASN A 122 -11.00 -3.29 5.88
N PRO A 123 -11.82 -4.20 5.33
CA PRO A 123 -13.27 -4.21 5.61
C PRO A 123 -13.62 -4.52 7.08
N LYS A 124 -12.77 -5.26 7.79
CA LYS A 124 -12.95 -5.56 9.22
C LYS A 124 -12.85 -4.29 10.10
N SER A 125 -12.20 -3.23 9.61
CA SER A 125 -12.06 -1.96 10.35
C SER A 125 -13.36 -1.15 10.44
N LYS A 126 -14.38 -1.48 9.64
CA LYS A 126 -15.73 -0.87 9.74
C LYS A 126 -16.34 -1.00 11.14
N LEU A 127 -15.93 -2.03 11.89
CA LEU A 127 -16.41 -2.28 13.26
C LEU A 127 -15.95 -1.21 14.26
N TYR A 128 -14.87 -0.49 13.98
CA TYR A 128 -14.28 0.46 14.93
C TYR A 128 -13.93 1.84 14.34
N ALA A 129 -13.89 2.02 13.02
CA ALA A 129 -13.56 3.31 12.40
C ALA A 129 -14.52 4.46 12.78
N GLY A 130 -15.79 4.13 13.03
CA GLY A 130 -16.80 5.09 13.46
C GLY A 130 -16.75 5.45 14.95
N LEU A 131 -15.93 4.77 15.76
CA LEU A 131 -15.83 5.03 17.19
C LEU A 131 -15.13 6.38 17.44
N GLY A 132 -15.60 7.13 18.43
CA GLY A 132 -15.18 8.51 18.66
C GLY A 132 -13.71 8.68 19.04
N ASP A 133 -13.11 7.65 19.64
CA ASP A 133 -11.70 7.64 20.05
C ASP A 133 -10.75 7.18 18.93
N PHE A 134 -11.26 6.69 17.80
CA PHE A 134 -10.41 6.31 16.66
C PHE A 134 -10.15 7.50 15.73
N ALA A 135 -8.91 7.59 15.25
CA ALA A 135 -8.48 8.62 14.31
C ALA A 135 -7.59 8.04 13.21
N PHE A 136 -7.68 8.62 12.02
CA PHE A 136 -6.77 8.36 10.93
C PHE A 136 -5.49 9.18 11.09
N TYR A 137 -4.35 8.56 10.80
CA TYR A 137 -3.08 9.24 10.62
C TYR A 137 -2.51 8.90 9.26
N ARG A 138 -2.08 9.92 8.54
CA ARG A 138 -1.28 9.80 7.33
C ARG A 138 0.19 9.86 7.73
N LEU A 139 0.98 8.87 7.34
CA LEU A 139 2.39 8.79 7.67
C LEU A 139 3.20 9.32 6.48
N GLU A 140 3.72 10.55 6.57
CA GLU A 140 4.55 11.19 5.55
C GLU A 140 5.93 10.52 5.46
N PRO A 141 6.23 9.74 4.41
CA PRO A 141 7.52 9.07 4.28
C PRO A 141 8.65 10.07 4.10
N GLN A 142 9.75 9.87 4.83
CA GLN A 142 10.96 10.69 4.74
C GLN A 142 12.06 9.95 3.97
N ARG A 143 12.21 8.67 4.24
CA ARG A 143 13.14 7.73 3.60
C ARG A 143 12.72 6.30 3.95
N ALA A 144 13.24 5.31 3.22
CA ALA A 144 13.09 3.91 3.61
C ALA A 144 14.36 3.09 3.41
N SER A 145 14.42 1.98 4.14
CA SER A 145 15.37 0.91 3.91
C SER A 145 14.60 -0.30 3.40
N LEU A 146 14.91 -0.74 2.18
CA LEU A 146 14.37 -1.97 1.63
C LEU A 146 15.40 -3.07 1.78
N ASN A 147 14.94 -4.21 2.29
CA ASN A 147 15.66 -5.45 2.15
C ASN A 147 14.82 -6.41 1.30
N GLY A 148 15.30 -6.71 0.10
CA GLY A 148 14.63 -7.61 -0.86
C GLY A 148 14.99 -9.10 -0.68
N GLY A 149 15.53 -9.48 0.47
CA GLY A 149 16.12 -10.79 0.76
C GLY A 149 17.64 -10.74 0.90
N PHE A 150 18.27 -11.91 1.00
CA PHE A 150 19.71 -12.01 1.25
C PHE A 150 20.56 -11.19 0.26
N GLY A 151 21.42 -10.33 0.83
CA GLY A 151 22.36 -9.50 0.07
C GLY A 151 21.73 -8.41 -0.80
N LYS A 152 20.41 -8.14 -0.67
CA LYS A 152 19.65 -7.14 -1.45
C LYS A 152 19.17 -6.00 -0.55
N ALA A 153 20.07 -5.11 -0.15
CA ALA A 153 19.74 -3.94 0.67
C ALA A 153 19.80 -2.65 -0.16
N PHE A 154 18.78 -1.81 -0.04
CA PHE A 154 18.62 -0.55 -0.79
C PHE A 154 18.21 0.59 0.14
N ALA A 155 18.63 1.81 -0.19
CA ALA A 155 18.17 3.03 0.46
C ALA A 155 17.24 3.79 -0.48
N LEU A 156 16.01 4.03 -0.03
CA LEU A 156 14.96 4.68 -0.80
C LEU A 156 14.71 6.09 -0.27
N THR A 157 14.51 7.01 -1.19
CA THR A 157 14.06 8.37 -0.93
C THR A 157 12.54 8.43 -0.80
N ARG A 158 12.01 9.59 -0.40
CA ARG A 158 10.57 9.85 -0.43
C ARG A 158 9.99 9.72 -1.85
N GLN A 159 10.71 10.23 -2.85
CA GLN A 159 10.32 10.22 -4.26
C GLN A 159 10.24 8.80 -4.83
N ASP A 160 11.04 7.87 -4.32
CA ASP A 160 10.97 6.47 -4.70
C ASP A 160 9.71 5.77 -4.18
N LEU A 161 9.11 6.28 -3.09
CA LEU A 161 7.94 5.67 -2.46
C LEU A 161 6.62 6.25 -3.00
N LEU A 162 6.61 7.57 -3.23
CA LEU A 162 5.39 8.31 -3.53
C LEU A 162 5.21 8.62 -5.01
N THR A 163 3.97 8.55 -5.47
CA THR A 163 3.56 9.13 -6.76
C THR A 163 3.37 10.62 -6.58
N ALA A 164 4.02 11.43 -7.43
CA ALA A 164 3.74 12.87 -7.50
C ALA A 164 2.80 13.20 -8.67
N GLY A 165 1.99 14.25 -8.50
CA GLY A 165 1.33 14.94 -9.60
C GLY A 165 -0.08 15.43 -9.29
N ASP A 166 -0.47 16.52 -9.95
CA ASP A 166 -1.75 17.22 -9.72
C ASP A 166 -2.98 16.39 -10.14
N ARG A 167 -2.76 15.35 -10.96
CA ARG A 167 -3.80 14.42 -11.42
C ARG A 167 -4.38 13.53 -10.31
N LEU A 168 -3.69 13.40 -9.18
CA LEU A 168 -4.07 12.45 -8.13
C LEU A 168 -5.44 12.77 -7.53
N ASP A 169 -5.79 14.04 -7.38
CA ASP A 169 -7.10 14.42 -6.82
C ASP A 169 -8.26 14.05 -7.75
N ALA A 170 -8.07 14.22 -9.06
CA ALA A 170 -9.08 13.83 -10.06
C ALA A 170 -9.27 12.31 -10.10
N ILE A 171 -8.17 11.55 -10.03
CA ILE A 171 -8.20 10.08 -9.95
C ILE A 171 -8.87 9.64 -8.65
N ALA A 172 -8.56 10.31 -7.53
CA ALA A 172 -9.14 10.01 -6.23
C ALA A 172 -10.66 10.24 -6.19
N ALA A 173 -11.13 11.31 -6.83
CA ALA A 173 -12.55 11.59 -6.95
C ALA A 173 -13.30 10.51 -7.76
N ALA A 174 -12.65 9.90 -8.74
CA ALA A 174 -13.24 8.87 -9.61
C ALA A 174 -13.14 7.45 -9.04
N GLU A 175 -12.17 7.18 -8.15
CA GLU A 175 -11.85 5.84 -7.63
C GLU A 175 -13.09 5.08 -7.17
N ARG A 176 -13.87 5.66 -6.26
CA ARG A 176 -15.00 4.94 -5.64
C ARG A 176 -16.01 4.43 -6.65
N GLY A 177 -16.43 5.29 -7.58
CA GLY A 177 -17.41 4.91 -8.60
C GLY A 177 -16.86 3.86 -9.55
N ALA A 178 -15.57 3.96 -9.92
CA ALA A 178 -14.91 2.96 -10.76
C ALA A 178 -14.86 1.58 -10.07
N ILE A 179 -14.49 1.53 -8.79
CA ILE A 179 -14.44 0.28 -8.03
C ILE A 179 -15.83 -0.33 -7.84
N GLU A 180 -16.83 0.47 -7.49
CA GLU A 180 -18.21 -0.01 -7.35
C GLU A 180 -18.73 -0.61 -8.67
N HIS A 181 -18.46 0.05 -9.81
CA HIS A 181 -18.81 -0.50 -11.13
C HIS A 181 -18.06 -1.79 -11.47
N MET A 182 -16.74 -1.83 -11.25
CA MET A 182 -15.92 -3.02 -11.53
C MET A 182 -16.37 -4.23 -10.70
N ASN A 183 -16.61 -4.03 -9.40
CA ASN A 183 -17.04 -5.10 -8.52
C ASN A 183 -18.50 -5.52 -8.75
N GLY A 184 -19.37 -4.62 -9.24
CA GLY A 184 -20.77 -4.91 -9.53
C GLY A 184 -20.97 -5.67 -10.84
N ASP A 185 -20.26 -5.26 -11.89
CA ASP A 185 -20.57 -5.67 -13.27
C ASP A 185 -19.47 -6.50 -13.95
N HIS A 186 -18.24 -6.52 -13.42
CA HIS A 186 -17.05 -7.04 -14.13
C HIS A 186 -16.21 -8.02 -13.30
N ALA A 187 -16.85 -8.91 -12.55
CA ALA A 187 -16.16 -9.92 -11.74
C ALA A 187 -15.25 -10.84 -12.58
N ASP A 188 -15.63 -11.16 -13.82
CA ASP A 188 -14.84 -11.96 -14.75
C ASP A 188 -13.55 -11.23 -15.19
N ALA A 189 -13.63 -9.92 -15.45
CA ALA A 189 -12.48 -9.09 -15.75
C ALA A 189 -11.52 -9.04 -14.55
N ILE A 190 -12.04 -8.88 -13.32
CA ILE A 190 -11.23 -8.89 -12.10
C ILE A 190 -10.49 -10.22 -11.93
N ALA A 191 -11.18 -11.35 -12.11
CA ALA A 191 -10.55 -12.66 -12.05
C ALA A 191 -9.46 -12.83 -13.15
N ASN A 192 -9.71 -12.31 -14.35
CA ASN A 192 -8.72 -12.30 -15.43
C ASN A 192 -7.50 -11.44 -15.08
N TYR A 193 -7.67 -10.27 -14.45
CA TYR A 193 -6.55 -9.44 -13.99
C TYR A 193 -5.71 -10.16 -12.94
N ALA A 194 -6.36 -10.75 -11.93
CA ALA A 194 -5.69 -11.48 -10.86
C ALA A 194 -4.86 -12.64 -11.42
N SER A 195 -5.41 -13.40 -12.37
CA SER A 195 -4.70 -14.52 -12.99
C SER A 195 -3.57 -14.07 -13.93
N HIS A 196 -3.86 -13.16 -14.87
CA HIS A 196 -2.93 -12.80 -15.92
C HIS A 196 -1.80 -11.89 -15.43
N PHE A 197 -2.15 -10.76 -14.79
CA PHE A 197 -1.17 -9.78 -14.30
C PHE A 197 -0.70 -10.10 -12.89
N GLY A 198 -1.62 -10.50 -12.01
CA GLY A 198 -1.32 -10.83 -10.61
C GLY A 198 -0.72 -12.23 -10.40
N LYS A 199 -0.69 -13.08 -11.44
CA LYS A 199 -0.21 -14.48 -11.39
C LYS A 199 -0.90 -15.33 -10.31
N ALA A 200 -2.13 -14.96 -9.93
CA ALA A 200 -2.94 -15.72 -8.99
C ALA A 200 -3.29 -17.09 -9.56
N ARG A 201 -3.34 -18.10 -8.68
CA ARG A 201 -3.71 -19.47 -9.04
C ARG A 201 -5.14 -19.73 -8.58
N GLY A 202 -6.04 -20.00 -9.52
CA GLY A 202 -7.45 -20.26 -9.24
C GLY A 202 -8.30 -18.98 -9.14
N ASP A 203 -9.61 -19.20 -9.07
CA ASP A 203 -10.59 -18.15 -8.81
C ASP A 203 -10.92 -18.13 -7.32
N GLU A 204 -10.51 -17.07 -6.63
CA GLU A 204 -10.63 -16.94 -5.17
C GLU A 204 -11.69 -15.88 -4.79
N GLY A 205 -12.52 -15.45 -5.74
CA GLY A 205 -13.49 -14.37 -5.51
C GLY A 205 -12.81 -13.03 -5.32
N TRP A 206 -11.89 -12.69 -6.22
CA TRP A 206 -11.15 -11.43 -6.19
C TRP A 206 -12.09 -10.24 -6.35
N VAL A 207 -11.88 -9.22 -5.54
CA VAL A 207 -12.53 -7.90 -5.66
C VAL A 207 -11.49 -6.81 -5.78
N MET A 208 -11.80 -5.75 -6.50
CA MET A 208 -10.97 -4.55 -6.54
C MET A 208 -11.18 -3.73 -5.26
N THR A 209 -10.10 -3.36 -4.58
CA THR A 209 -10.14 -2.63 -3.30
C THR A 209 -9.56 -1.23 -3.37
N GLY A 210 -8.72 -0.95 -4.38
CA GLY A 210 -8.15 0.37 -4.62
C GLY A 210 -7.72 0.53 -6.07
N ILE A 211 -7.73 1.76 -6.57
CA ILE A 211 -7.10 2.17 -7.82
C ILE A 211 -6.46 3.55 -7.62
N ASP A 212 -5.25 3.73 -8.13
CA ASP A 212 -4.52 5.00 -8.10
C ASP A 212 -3.79 5.20 -9.44
N ALA A 213 -3.00 6.25 -9.55
CA ALA A 213 -2.35 6.60 -10.81
C ALA A 213 -1.39 5.53 -11.33
N ASP A 214 -0.84 4.66 -10.47
CA ASP A 214 0.18 3.69 -10.88
C ASP A 214 -0.36 2.27 -11.02
N GLY A 215 -1.62 2.02 -10.64
CA GLY A 215 -2.19 0.68 -10.68
C GLY A 215 -3.44 0.51 -9.82
N PHE A 216 -3.80 -0.74 -9.58
CA PHE A 216 -4.94 -1.11 -8.75
C PHE A 216 -4.62 -2.31 -7.86
N ASP A 217 -5.39 -2.43 -6.78
CA ASP A 217 -5.26 -3.47 -5.78
C ASP A 217 -6.46 -4.40 -5.84
N LEU A 218 -6.19 -5.71 -5.82
CA LEU A 218 -7.20 -6.76 -5.73
C LEU A 218 -7.05 -7.51 -4.41
N ALA A 219 -8.17 -7.95 -3.83
CA ALA A 219 -8.17 -8.77 -2.63
C ALA A 219 -9.05 -10.01 -2.76
N ALA A 220 -8.60 -11.10 -2.14
CA ALA A 220 -9.36 -12.32 -1.90
C ALA A 220 -9.10 -12.77 -0.46
N GLY A 221 -10.06 -12.51 0.44
CA GLY A 221 -9.84 -12.62 1.87
C GLY A 221 -8.70 -11.70 2.34
N ASP A 222 -7.72 -12.26 3.06
CA ASP A 222 -6.57 -11.49 3.56
C ASP A 222 -5.44 -11.35 2.50
N ARG A 223 -5.54 -12.04 1.36
CA ARG A 223 -4.57 -11.89 0.26
C ARG A 223 -4.82 -10.60 -0.50
N VAL A 224 -3.74 -9.91 -0.87
CA VAL A 224 -3.78 -8.69 -1.67
C VAL A 224 -2.78 -8.80 -2.82
N LEU A 225 -3.17 -8.34 -4.00
CA LEU A 225 -2.32 -8.21 -5.17
C LEU A 225 -2.29 -6.75 -5.59
N ARG A 226 -1.08 -6.23 -5.83
CA ARG A 226 -0.87 -4.97 -6.51
C ARG A 226 -0.61 -5.23 -7.99
N ILE A 227 -1.41 -4.67 -8.87
CA ILE A 227 -1.19 -4.72 -10.32
C ILE A 227 -0.84 -3.30 -10.79
N PHE A 228 0.36 -3.14 -11.34
CA PHE A 228 0.82 -1.85 -11.87
C PHE A 228 0.39 -1.68 -13.32
N PHE A 229 0.04 -0.46 -13.70
CA PHE A 229 -0.06 -0.08 -15.10
C PHE A 229 1.33 -0.04 -15.74
N GLU A 230 1.40 -0.21 -17.06
CA GLU A 230 2.65 -0.03 -17.80
C GLU A 230 3.16 1.41 -17.68
N LYS A 231 2.22 2.37 -17.74
CA LYS A 231 2.46 3.79 -17.56
C LYS A 231 1.45 4.33 -16.55
N PRO A 232 1.85 5.29 -15.69
CA PRO A 232 0.89 5.94 -14.82
C PRO A 232 -0.25 6.59 -15.61
N LEU A 233 -1.47 6.50 -15.08
CA LEU A 233 -2.65 7.14 -15.67
C LEU A 233 -2.39 8.64 -15.85
N ALA A 234 -2.76 9.18 -17.00
CA ALA A 234 -2.65 10.60 -17.28
C ALA A 234 -3.69 11.43 -16.50
N ASP A 235 -4.91 10.90 -16.37
CA ASP A 235 -6.06 11.53 -15.71
C ASP A 235 -7.13 10.49 -15.34
N ALA A 236 -8.28 10.94 -14.83
CA ALA A 236 -9.39 10.05 -14.49
C ALA A 236 -10.04 9.36 -15.72
N PRO A 237 -10.30 10.03 -16.85
CA PRO A 237 -10.78 9.36 -18.08
C PRO A 237 -9.86 8.24 -18.60
N ASP A 238 -8.54 8.37 -18.43
CA ASP A 238 -7.56 7.36 -18.84
C ASP A 238 -7.71 6.04 -18.06
N MET A 239 -8.24 6.10 -16.83
CA MET A 239 -8.50 4.93 -15.98
C MET A 239 -9.37 3.89 -16.70
N HIS A 240 -10.52 4.31 -17.24
CA HIS A 240 -11.44 3.41 -17.92
C HIS A 240 -10.80 2.78 -19.16
N LYS A 241 -10.12 3.60 -19.99
CA LYS A 241 -9.45 3.13 -21.21
C LYS A 241 -8.39 2.08 -20.88
N THR A 242 -7.60 2.34 -19.85
CA THR A 242 -6.52 1.44 -19.41
C THR A 242 -7.07 0.12 -18.89
N LEU A 243 -8.10 0.15 -18.03
CA LEU A 243 -8.74 -1.06 -17.51
C LEU A 243 -9.36 -1.91 -18.63
N VAL A 244 -10.04 -1.29 -19.61
CA VAL A 244 -10.60 -2.00 -20.78
C VAL A 244 -9.49 -2.66 -21.61
N ALA A 245 -8.41 -1.93 -21.91
CA ALA A 245 -7.29 -2.48 -22.66
C ALA A 245 -6.68 -3.71 -21.95
N MET A 246 -6.43 -3.58 -20.64
CA MET A 246 -5.94 -4.69 -19.82
C MET A 246 -6.92 -5.87 -19.77
N ALA A 247 -8.23 -5.63 -19.79
CA ALA A 247 -9.23 -6.71 -19.75
C ALA A 247 -9.21 -7.52 -21.05
N ILE A 248 -9.07 -6.83 -22.19
CA ILE A 248 -8.94 -7.46 -23.50
C ILE A 248 -7.67 -8.31 -23.54
N GLU A 249 -6.54 -7.77 -23.11
CA GLU A 249 -5.25 -8.49 -23.04
C GLU A 249 -5.35 -9.75 -22.17
N ALA A 250 -5.86 -9.61 -20.94
CA ALA A 250 -5.98 -10.73 -20.01
C ALA A 250 -6.93 -11.83 -20.55
N ARG A 251 -8.02 -11.44 -21.20
CA ARG A 251 -8.97 -12.38 -21.82
C ARG A 251 -8.33 -13.14 -22.99
N GLN A 252 -7.57 -12.45 -23.85
CA GLN A 252 -6.86 -13.07 -24.97
C GLN A 252 -5.79 -14.05 -24.48
N ALA A 253 -5.03 -13.70 -23.45
CA ALA A 253 -4.04 -14.59 -22.87
C ALA A 253 -4.66 -15.88 -22.31
N ARG A 254 -5.84 -15.78 -21.69
CA ARG A 254 -6.57 -16.93 -21.14
C ARG A 254 -7.13 -17.85 -22.24
N ALA A 255 -7.57 -17.29 -23.36
CA ALA A 255 -8.04 -18.07 -24.51
C ALA A 255 -6.91 -18.91 -25.14
N THR A 256 -5.67 -18.41 -25.13
CA THR A 256 -4.50 -19.11 -25.70
C THR A 256 -4.00 -20.28 -24.83
N ILE A 257 -4.33 -20.29 -23.53
CA ILE A 257 -3.89 -21.34 -22.59
C ILE A 257 -4.81 -22.57 -22.62
N GLY A 258 -6.01 -22.46 -23.24
CA GLY A 258 -7.01 -23.54 -23.29
C GLY A 258 -7.66 -23.82 -21.92
N PRO A 259 -8.86 -24.45 -21.87
CA PRO A 259 -9.44 -24.87 -20.60
C PRO A 259 -8.63 -26.03 -20.04
N GLY A 260 -7.84 -25.77 -19.00
CA GLY A 260 -7.23 -26.80 -18.16
C GLY A 260 -8.25 -27.47 -17.24
#